data_AF-C7D7I1-F1
#
_entry.id   AF-C7D7I1-F1
#
_cell.length_a   1.000
_cell.length_b   1.000
_cell.length_c   1.000
_cell.angle_alpha   90.00
_cell.angle_beta   90.00
_cell.angle_gamma   90.00
#
_symmetry.space_group_name_H-M   'P 1'
#
loop_
_entity.id
_entity.type
_entity.pdbx_description
1 polymer ?
#
loop_
_entity_poly.entity_id
_entity_poly.type
_entity_poly.pdbx_seq_one_letter_code
_entity_poly.pdbx_strand_id
1 'polypeptide(L)'
;MTEEHFAGIADVSGLKSPFIWECTRFCLAPNSQACVAGLLMLAGGELMRQMGLSHFLGVFDARMVRIYRTIGSSPEILGSVGQGREQLSVGLWRYSEADRAQVLDRAGVSSELSEHWYNRAFGFDRELAQTA
;
A
#
# COMPACT_ATOMS: atom_id res chain seq x y z
N MET A 1 5.34 14.70 2.67
CA MET A 1 6.55 13.89 2.39
C MET A 1 6.81 13.78 0.88
N THR A 2 5.95 13.14 0.08
CA THR A 2 6.21 12.91 -1.35
C THR A 2 6.27 14.22 -2.13
N GLU A 3 5.28 15.08 -1.94
CA GLU A 3 5.23 16.41 -2.58
C GLU A 3 6.45 17.27 -2.21
N GLU A 4 6.86 17.26 -0.95
CA GLU A 4 7.94 18.13 -0.44
C GLU A 4 9.34 17.67 -0.89
N HIS A 5 9.59 16.35 -0.91
CA HIS A 5 10.93 15.79 -1.13
C HIS A 5 11.12 15.15 -2.50
N PHE A 6 10.04 14.80 -3.19
CA PHE A 6 10.08 14.02 -4.43
C PHE A 6 9.28 14.65 -5.58
N ALA A 7 8.92 15.94 -5.49
CA ALA A 7 8.28 16.68 -6.59
C ALA A 7 9.04 16.63 -7.93
N GLY A 8 10.36 16.43 -7.90
CA GLY A 8 11.17 16.26 -9.11
C GLY A 8 10.97 14.92 -9.84
N ILE A 9 10.26 13.95 -9.23
CA ILE A 9 9.99 12.63 -9.83
C ILE A 9 8.61 12.59 -10.49
N ALA A 10 7.59 13.13 -9.82
CA ALA A 10 6.22 13.20 -10.30
C ALA A 10 5.48 14.39 -9.67
N ASP A 11 4.58 15.02 -10.43
CA ASP A 11 3.67 16.02 -9.88
C ASP A 11 2.50 15.32 -9.15
N VAL A 12 2.50 15.42 -7.83
CA VAL A 12 1.48 14.84 -6.94
C VAL A 12 0.64 15.91 -6.24
N SER A 13 0.78 17.18 -6.63
CA SER A 13 0.09 18.31 -5.98
C SER A 13 -1.44 18.16 -5.97
N GLY A 14 -2.00 17.52 -7.00
CA GLY A 14 -3.42 17.21 -7.12
C GLY A 14 -3.92 16.02 -6.28
N LEU A 15 -3.04 15.30 -5.56
CA LEU A 15 -3.40 14.10 -4.80
C LEU A 15 -3.70 14.36 -3.31
N LYS A 16 -3.95 15.62 -2.93
CA LYS A 16 -4.34 16.00 -1.57
C LYS A 16 -5.83 15.70 -1.34
N SER A 17 -6.10 14.62 -0.63
CA SER A 17 -7.46 14.20 -0.31
C SER A 17 -7.48 13.41 1.01
N PRO A 18 -8.54 13.52 1.84
CA PRO A 18 -8.68 12.69 3.03
C PRO A 18 -8.73 11.19 2.71
N PHE A 19 -9.02 10.82 1.46
CA PHE A 19 -9.09 9.44 0.98
C PHE A 19 -7.80 8.96 0.29
N ILE A 20 -6.74 9.76 0.28
CA ILE A 20 -5.43 9.40 -0.30
C ILE A 20 -4.38 9.58 0.78
N TRP A 21 -3.75 8.48 1.20
CA TRP A 21 -2.76 8.51 2.27
C TRP A 21 -1.37 8.20 1.75
N GLU A 22 -0.35 8.86 2.30
CA GLU A 22 1.04 8.49 2.06
C GLU A 22 1.43 7.30 2.94
N CYS A 23 1.83 6.18 2.33
CA CYS A 23 2.33 5.01 3.04
C CYS A 23 3.85 4.92 2.86
N THR A 24 4.59 4.99 3.96
CA THR A 24 6.06 4.97 3.96
C THR A 24 6.60 3.85 4.83
N ARG A 25 7.90 3.52 4.67
CA ARG A 25 8.61 2.53 5.52
C ARG A 25 8.02 1.12 5.46
N PHE A 26 7.90 0.56 4.26
CA PHE A 26 7.65 -0.87 4.08
C PHE A 26 8.88 -1.69 4.53
N CYS A 27 8.87 -2.14 5.79
CA CYS A 27 10.03 -2.71 6.46
C CYS A 27 9.77 -4.15 6.93
N LEU A 28 10.79 -4.99 6.80
CA LEU A 28 10.77 -6.37 7.25
C LEU A 28 11.99 -6.64 8.12
N ALA A 29 11.84 -7.49 9.15
CA ALA A 29 12.98 -7.99 9.90
C ALA A 29 13.86 -8.89 8.99
N PRO A 30 15.20 -8.94 9.19
CA PRO A 30 16.11 -9.69 8.31
C PRO A 30 15.75 -11.17 8.10
N ASN A 31 15.14 -11.80 9.09
CA ASN A 31 14.75 -13.22 9.07
C ASN A 31 13.22 -13.40 9.09
N SER A 32 12.48 -12.42 8.59
CA SER A 32 11.02 -12.53 8.45
C SER A 32 10.65 -13.65 7.48
N GLN A 33 9.53 -14.32 7.75
CA GLN A 33 9.01 -15.35 6.85
C GLN A 33 8.60 -14.72 5.50
N ALA A 34 8.67 -15.50 4.42
CA ALA A 34 8.38 -15.01 3.08
C ALA A 34 6.96 -14.42 2.94
N CYS A 35 5.99 -14.90 3.71
CA CYS A 35 4.61 -14.40 3.71
C CYS A 35 4.45 -13.01 4.34
N VAL A 36 5.41 -12.54 5.16
CA VAL A 36 5.25 -11.31 5.96
C VAL A 36 5.08 -10.08 5.07
N ALA A 37 5.75 -10.03 3.92
CA ALA A 37 5.56 -8.95 2.95
C ALA A 37 4.11 -8.92 2.41
N GLY A 38 3.55 -10.09 2.10
CA GLY A 38 2.15 -10.22 1.68
C GLY A 38 1.17 -9.82 2.79
N LEU A 39 1.44 -10.22 4.03
CA LEU A 39 0.63 -9.84 5.20
C LEU A 39 0.64 -8.34 5.47
N LEU A 40 1.80 -7.67 5.33
CA LEU A 40 1.88 -6.21 5.47
C LEU A 40 1.10 -5.49 4.38
N MET A 41 1.20 -5.97 3.13
CA MET A 41 0.41 -5.42 2.03
C MET A 41 -1.09 -5.64 2.25
N LEU A 42 -1.48 -6.83 2.73
CA LEU A 42 -2.86 -7.14 3.08
C LEU A 42 -3.40 -6.19 4.15
N ALA A 43 -2.62 -5.94 5.21
CA ALA A 43 -2.99 -4.99 6.26
C ALA A 43 -3.24 -3.58 5.70
N GLY A 44 -2.38 -3.12 4.77
CA GLY A 44 -2.61 -1.88 4.04
C GLY A 44 -3.92 -1.89 3.25
N GLY A 45 -4.19 -2.95 2.51
CA GLY A 45 -5.44 -3.12 1.76
C GLY A 45 -6.69 -3.15 2.66
N GLU A 46 -6.61 -3.75 3.85
CA GLU A 46 -7.71 -3.74 4.81
C GLU A 46 -7.95 -2.34 5.39
N LEU A 47 -6.90 -1.57 5.68
CA LEU A 47 -7.05 -0.17 6.06
C LEU A 47 -7.77 0.62 4.97
N MET A 48 -7.37 0.45 3.70
CA MET A 48 -8.04 1.13 2.59
C MET A 48 -9.51 0.74 2.50
N ARG A 49 -9.81 -0.55 2.58
CA ARG A 49 -11.19 -1.06 2.48
C ARG A 49 -12.08 -0.59 3.62
N GLN A 50 -11.60 -0.71 4.85
CA GLN A 50 -12.43 -0.52 6.04
C GLN A 50 -12.51 0.94 6.48
N MET A 51 -11.48 1.74 6.17
CA MET A 51 -11.47 3.18 6.43
C MET A 51 -11.90 4.01 5.22
N GLY A 52 -12.29 3.37 4.11
CA GLY A 52 -12.76 4.08 2.92
C GLY A 52 -11.68 4.88 2.19
N LEU A 53 -10.40 4.48 2.32
CA LEU A 53 -9.33 5.12 1.55
C LEU A 53 -9.40 4.63 0.10
N SER A 54 -9.29 5.59 -0.81
CA SER A 54 -9.29 5.33 -2.24
C SER A 54 -7.91 4.89 -2.73
N HIS A 55 -6.85 5.54 -2.23
CA HIS A 55 -5.50 5.34 -2.71
C HIS A 55 -4.44 5.40 -1.61
N PHE A 56 -3.35 4.68 -1.84
CA PHE A 56 -2.08 4.95 -1.19
C PHE A 56 -1.08 5.53 -2.17
N LEU A 57 -0.36 6.55 -1.72
CA LEU A 57 0.77 7.14 -2.40
C LEU A 57 2.06 6.68 -1.71
N GLY A 58 3.08 6.30 -2.48
CA GLY A 58 4.36 5.89 -1.91
C GLY A 58 5.54 6.09 -2.85
N VAL A 59 6.72 6.19 -2.26
CA VAL A 59 8.01 6.23 -2.98
C VAL A 59 8.80 4.98 -2.64
N PHE A 60 9.32 4.30 -3.66
CA PHE A 60 10.03 3.03 -3.48
C PHE A 60 11.17 2.84 -4.47
N ASP A 61 12.09 1.95 -4.12
CA ASP A 61 13.25 1.58 -4.93
C ASP A 61 12.88 0.51 -5.99
N ALA A 62 13.77 0.32 -6.97
CA ALA A 62 13.53 -0.58 -8.10
C ALA A 62 13.17 -2.03 -7.72
N ARG A 63 13.71 -2.57 -6.62
CA ARG A 63 13.43 -3.97 -6.21
C ARG A 63 11.98 -4.13 -5.74
N MET A 64 11.36 -3.08 -5.22
CA MET A 64 10.00 -3.15 -4.71
C MET A 64 8.98 -3.42 -5.82
N VAL A 65 9.24 -2.98 -7.07
CA VAL A 65 8.38 -3.28 -8.23
C VAL A 65 8.15 -4.79 -8.39
N ARG A 66 9.22 -5.59 -8.25
CA ARG A 66 9.11 -7.05 -8.35
C ARG A 66 8.39 -7.64 -7.13
N ILE A 67 8.67 -7.13 -5.94
CA ILE A 67 8.05 -7.60 -4.69
C ILE A 67 6.53 -7.37 -4.74
N TYR A 68 6.10 -6.15 -5.07
CA TYR A 68 4.70 -5.78 -5.23
C TYR A 68 3.95 -6.63 -6.27
N ARG A 69 4.58 -6.87 -7.42
CA ARG A 69 4.05 -7.79 -8.43
C ARG A 69 3.91 -9.22 -7.93
N THR A 70 4.90 -9.69 -7.16
CA THR A 70 4.89 -11.04 -6.56
C THR A 70 3.82 -11.16 -5.49
N ILE A 71 3.54 -10.09 -4.73
CA ILE A 71 2.48 -10.05 -3.72
C ILE A 71 1.07 -9.93 -4.34
N GLY A 72 0.95 -9.32 -5.52
CA GLY A 72 -0.32 -9.16 -6.24
C GLY A 72 -0.96 -7.79 -6.08
N SER A 73 -0.16 -6.79 -5.69
CA SER A 73 -0.60 -5.41 -5.50
C SER A 73 0.45 -4.48 -6.09
N SER A 74 0.31 -4.18 -7.38
CA SER A 74 1.23 -3.29 -8.10
C SER A 74 0.65 -1.87 -8.20
N PRO A 75 1.46 -0.83 -7.98
CA PRO A 75 1.01 0.55 -8.17
C PRO A 75 0.92 0.91 -9.65
N GLU A 76 0.13 1.94 -9.94
CA GLU A 76 0.40 2.81 -11.09
C GLU A 76 1.66 3.62 -10.82
N ILE A 77 2.66 3.54 -11.70
CA ILE A 77 3.89 4.33 -11.58
C ILE A 77 3.64 5.70 -12.18
N LEU A 78 3.62 6.75 -11.34
CA LEU A 78 3.39 8.13 -11.76
C LEU A 78 4.65 8.79 -12.33
N GLY A 79 5.82 8.33 -11.88
CA GLY A 79 7.10 8.84 -12.33
C GLY A 79 8.26 8.02 -11.79
N SER A 80 9.44 8.14 -12.42
CA SER A 80 10.66 7.47 -11.98
C SER A 80 11.89 8.29 -12.33
N VAL A 81 12.90 8.22 -11.46
CA VAL A 81 14.21 8.86 -11.65
C VAL A 81 15.32 7.87 -11.33
N GLY A 82 16.49 8.05 -11.94
CA GLY A 82 17.61 7.13 -11.77
C GLY A 82 17.45 5.85 -12.60
N GLN A 83 18.43 4.94 -12.47
CA GLN A 83 18.53 3.72 -13.27
C GLN A 83 18.99 2.55 -12.41
N GLY A 84 18.63 1.33 -12.82
CA GLY A 84 19.05 0.11 -12.16
C GLY A 84 18.66 0.09 -10.68
N ARG A 85 19.60 -0.22 -9.79
CA ARG A 85 19.37 -0.32 -8.34
C ARG A 85 19.03 1.02 -7.68
N GLU A 86 19.52 2.12 -8.23
CA GLU A 86 19.33 3.47 -7.71
C GLU A 86 18.05 4.13 -8.23
N GLN A 87 17.26 3.42 -9.05
CA GLN A 87 15.99 3.95 -9.51
C GLN A 87 14.99 4.05 -8.37
N LEU A 88 14.36 5.22 -8.29
CA LEU A 88 13.24 5.52 -7.39
C LEU A 88 11.99 5.81 -8.21
N SER A 89 10.85 5.32 -7.73
CA SER A 89 9.55 5.52 -8.38
C SER A 89 8.54 6.08 -7.38
N VAL A 90 7.70 6.99 -7.87
CA VAL A 90 6.46 7.39 -7.17
C VAL A 90 5.36 6.50 -7.72
N GLY A 91 4.64 5.80 -6.83
CA GLY A 91 3.52 4.95 -7.21
C GLY A 91 2.25 5.23 -6.44
N LEU A 92 1.13 5.00 -7.11
CA LEU A 92 -0.22 5.16 -6.61
C LEU A 92 -0.93 3.80 -6.64
N TRP A 93 -1.32 3.30 -5.48
CA TRP A 93 -2.16 2.12 -5.35
C TRP A 93 -3.60 2.54 -5.22
N ARG A 94 -4.46 2.00 -6.06
CA ARG A 94 -5.91 2.10 -5.90
C ARG A 94 -6.42 0.88 -5.16
N TYR A 95 -7.40 1.05 -4.26
CA TYR A 95 -8.08 -0.11 -3.70
C TYR A 95 -8.83 -0.89 -4.78
N SER A 96 -8.63 -2.21 -4.79
CA SER A 96 -9.26 -3.15 -5.73
C SER A 96 -9.57 -4.46 -5.02
N GLU A 97 -10.82 -4.92 -5.12
CA GLU A 97 -11.22 -6.23 -4.58
C GLU A 97 -10.47 -7.38 -5.26
N ALA A 98 -10.15 -7.23 -6.55
CA ALA A 98 -9.39 -8.22 -7.32
C ALA A 98 -7.94 -8.33 -6.83
N ASP A 99 -7.29 -7.20 -6.52
CA ASP A 99 -5.94 -7.21 -5.97
C ASP A 99 -5.96 -7.76 -4.55
N ARG A 100 -6.97 -7.40 -3.74
CA ARG A 100 -7.16 -7.97 -2.40
C ARG A 100 -7.26 -9.50 -2.43
N ALA A 101 -8.04 -10.06 -3.37
CA ALA A 101 -8.16 -11.50 -3.51
C ALA A 101 -6.82 -12.17 -3.84
N GLN A 102 -6.03 -11.58 -4.75
CA GLN A 102 -4.68 -12.07 -5.08
C GLN A 102 -3.74 -12.00 -3.88
N VAL A 103 -3.79 -10.90 -3.11
CA VAL A 103 -2.94 -10.71 -1.93
C VAL A 103 -3.30 -11.72 -0.84
N LEU A 104 -4.58 -11.97 -0.59
CA LEU A 104 -5.04 -13.00 0.36
C LEU A 104 -4.51 -14.39 0.00
N ASP A 105 -4.69 -14.80 -1.26
CA ASP A 105 -4.22 -16.09 -1.79
C ASP A 105 -2.70 -16.25 -1.59
N ARG A 106 -1.93 -15.23 -2.01
CA ARG A 106 -0.46 -15.24 -1.92
C ARG A 106 0.07 -15.11 -0.50
N ALA A 107 -0.68 -14.48 0.40
CA ALA A 107 -0.38 -14.41 1.82
C ALA A 107 -0.74 -15.71 2.56
N GLY A 108 -1.54 -16.59 1.95
CA GLY A 108 -2.02 -17.82 2.58
C GLY A 108 -3.00 -17.56 3.73
N VAL A 109 -3.80 -16.50 3.63
CA VAL A 109 -4.73 -16.05 4.67
C VAL A 109 -6.14 -15.96 4.10
N SER A 110 -7.13 -16.44 4.86
CA SER A 110 -8.53 -16.33 4.48
C SER A 110 -9.05 -14.90 4.69
N SER A 111 -10.08 -14.51 3.94
CA SER A 111 -10.71 -13.19 4.08
C SER A 111 -11.22 -12.98 5.51
N GLU A 112 -11.84 -14.00 6.10
CA GLU A 112 -12.44 -13.96 7.43
C GLU A 112 -11.38 -13.71 8.51
N LEU A 113 -10.20 -14.31 8.37
CA LEU A 113 -9.10 -14.11 9.32
C LEU A 113 -8.54 -12.69 9.23
N SER A 114 -8.35 -12.17 8.02
CA SER A 114 -7.93 -10.79 7.77
C SER A 114 -8.91 -9.79 8.41
N GLU A 115 -10.20 -10.01 8.19
CA GLU A 115 -11.27 -9.19 8.79
C GLU A 115 -11.31 -9.28 10.31
N HIS A 116 -11.15 -10.48 10.85
CA HIS A 116 -11.07 -10.69 12.28
C HIS A 116 -9.93 -9.88 12.92
N TRP A 117 -8.74 -9.86 12.30
CA TRP A 117 -7.61 -9.07 12.79
C TRP A 117 -7.88 -7.58 12.76
N TYR A 118 -8.47 -7.07 11.67
CA TYR A 118 -8.85 -5.67 11.58
C TYR A 118 -9.84 -5.29 12.69
N ASN A 119 -10.94 -6.04 12.82
CA ASN A 119 -11.98 -5.77 13.82
C ASN A 119 -11.42 -5.85 15.25
N ARG A 120 -10.48 -6.77 15.50
CA ARG A 120 -9.80 -6.86 16.80
C ARG A 120 -8.93 -5.63 17.10
N ALA A 121 -8.28 -5.06 16.08
CA ALA A 121 -7.38 -3.92 16.24
C ALA A 121 -8.12 -2.59 16.39
N PHE A 122 -9.19 -2.39 15.63
CA PHE A 122 -9.87 -1.09 15.51
C PHE A 122 -11.31 -1.06 16.05
N GLY A 123 -11.88 -2.22 16.42
CA GLY A 123 -13.28 -2.31 16.84
C GLY A 123 -14.26 -2.29 15.65
N PHE A 124 -15.54 -2.07 15.94
CA PHE A 124 -16.62 -2.06 14.94
C PHE A 124 -17.03 -0.64 14.50
N ASP A 125 -16.48 0.41 15.11
CA ASP A 125 -16.86 1.79 14.81
C ASP A 125 -16.21 2.26 13.50
N ARG A 126 -17.06 2.46 12.48
CA ARG A 126 -16.68 2.82 11.11
C ARG A 126 -16.52 4.33 10.88
N GLU A 127 -16.61 5.16 11.91
CA GLU A 127 -16.56 6.63 11.79
C GLU A 127 -15.12 7.19 11.82
N LEU A 128 -14.28 6.82 10.84
CA LEU A 128 -12.92 7.37 10.77
C LEU A 128 -12.56 8.08 9.46
N ALA A 129 -13.50 8.21 8.51
CA ALA A 129 -13.25 8.95 7.26
C ALA A 129 -14.38 9.91 6.84
N GLN A 130 -15.39 10.14 7.68
CA GLN A 130 -16.55 10.97 7.31
C GLN A 130 -16.47 12.44 7.75
N THR A 131 -15.43 12.85 8.46
CA THR A 131 -15.23 14.25 8.85
C THR A 131 -14.15 14.89 7.99
N ALA A 132 -14.59 15.41 6.84
CA ALA A 132 -13.90 16.45 6.08
C ALA A 132 -14.51 17.82 6.45
#